data_AF-W2GP16-F1
#
_entry.id   AF-W2GP16-F1
#
_cell.length_a   1.000
_cell.length_b   1.000
_cell.length_c   1.000
_cell.angle_alpha   90.00
_cell.angle_beta   90.00
_cell.angle_gamma   90.00
#
_symmetry.space_group_name_H-M   'P 1'
#
loop_
_entity.id
_entity.type
_entity.pdbx_description
1 polymer ?
#
loop_
_entity_poly.entity_id
_entity_poly.type
_entity_poly.pdbx_seq_one_letter_code
_entity_poly.pdbx_strand_id
1 'polypeptide(L)'
;MRLTYLLLLAVCVVIALCDTVFAFVSKQEVTAAQHAAGGYRDASGKRLLRSDNAVTIVDDVADEDRLFSGVSKLTEALKKGKTKLIDKQVLLQTKLKDKQLLRNYQQLLKGGFSDEAITGAWLTRGKSLDNIFDRWIRLEKSERQAANNLLKQKKTPDDLYSVFAQRGMKPEQIQTLWRSLKLDESELIAFQKKFVLIN
;
A
#
# COMPACT_ATOMS: atom_id res chain seq x y z
N MET A 1 -12.99 8.51 49.35
CA MET A 1 -12.42 7.25 48.84
C MET A 1 -12.97 6.80 47.48
N ARG A 2 -14.20 7.12 47.05
CA ARG A 2 -14.71 6.66 45.74
C ARG A 2 -14.08 7.33 44.51
N LEU A 3 -13.54 8.55 44.67
CA LEU A 3 -12.99 9.33 43.56
C LEU A 3 -11.59 8.86 43.13
N THR A 4 -10.78 8.39 44.09
CA THR A 4 -9.44 7.84 43.84
C THR A 4 -9.49 6.53 43.07
N TYR A 5 -10.46 5.66 43.36
CA TYR A 5 -10.68 4.43 42.59
C TYR A 5 -11.12 4.70 41.15
N LEU A 6 -11.95 5.72 40.90
CA LEU A 6 -12.37 6.09 39.55
C LEU A 6 -11.21 6.63 38.70
N LEU A 7 -10.31 7.41 39.30
CA LEU A 7 -9.09 7.88 38.63
C LEU A 7 -8.13 6.73 38.32
N LEU A 8 -7.97 5.78 39.25
CA LEU A 8 -7.13 4.59 39.03
C LEU A 8 -7.69 3.70 37.92
N LEU A 9 -9.01 3.53 37.85
CA LEU A 9 -9.68 2.75 36.81
C LEU A 9 -9.51 3.40 35.43
N ALA A 10 -9.62 4.73 35.34
CA ALA A 10 -9.38 5.47 34.11
C ALA A 10 -7.93 5.33 33.61
N VAL A 11 -6.95 5.39 34.53
CA VAL A 11 -5.53 5.20 34.18
C VAL A 11 -5.25 3.77 33.71
N CYS A 12 -5.84 2.75 34.35
CA CYS A 12 -5.68 1.36 33.92
C CYS A 12 -6.27 1.09 32.52
N VAL A 13 -7.40 1.73 32.18
CA VAL A 13 -8.01 1.61 30.84
C VAL A 13 -7.12 2.24 29.76
N VAL A 14 -6.44 3.35 30.06
CA VAL A 14 -5.49 4.00 29.13
C VAL A 14 -4.24 3.15 28.90
N ILE A 15 -3.70 2.51 29.94
CA ILE A 15 -2.51 1.65 29.81
C ILE A 15 -2.82 0.39 28.99
N ALA A 16 -3.97 -0.27 29.23
CA ALA A 16 -4.37 -1.46 28.47
C ALA A 16 -4.65 -1.17 26.98
N LEU A 17 -5.08 0.05 26.64
CA LEU A 17 -5.27 0.50 25.26
C LEU A 17 -3.93 0.85 24.57
N CYS A 18 -2.91 1.27 25.31
CA CYS A 18 -1.57 1.50 24.75
C CYS A 18 -0.87 0.19 24.36
N ASP A 19 -1.03 -0.88 25.15
CA ASP A 19 -0.35 -2.16 24.88
C ASP A 19 -0.91 -2.87 23.63
N THR A 20 -2.19 -2.69 23.32
CA THR A 20 -2.81 -3.27 22.11
C THR A 20 -2.38 -2.58 20.81
N VAL A 21 -1.96 -1.31 20.87
CA VAL A 21 -1.41 -0.58 19.70
C VAL A 21 0.02 -1.01 19.41
N PHE A 22 0.83 -1.31 20.43
CA PHE A 22 2.21 -1.75 20.25
C PHE A 22 2.33 -3.19 19.70
N ALA A 23 1.43 -4.09 20.09
CA ALA A 23 1.42 -5.46 19.59
C ALA A 23 0.99 -5.60 18.11
N PHE A 24 0.29 -4.59 17.55
CA PHE A 24 -0.13 -4.62 16.15
C PHE A 24 0.97 -4.13 15.19
N VAL A 25 1.89 -3.28 15.65
CA VAL A 25 2.99 -2.74 14.84
C VAL A 25 4.15 -3.73 14.71
N SER A 26 4.42 -4.56 15.73
CA SER A 26 5.56 -5.50 15.70
C SER A 26 5.32 -6.78 14.88
N LYS A 27 4.08 -7.09 14.48
CA LYS A 27 3.76 -8.30 13.71
C LYS A 27 3.77 -8.14 12.19
N GLN A 28 3.85 -6.91 11.68
CA GLN A 28 3.77 -6.66 10.23
C GLN A 28 5.14 -6.58 9.54
N GLU A 29 6.24 -6.45 10.30
CA GLU A 29 7.60 -6.34 9.73
C GLU A 29 8.37 -7.67 9.65
N VAL A 30 7.89 -8.78 10.24
CA VAL A 30 8.67 -10.04 10.27
C VAL A 30 8.29 -11.02 9.15
N THR A 31 7.17 -10.85 8.46
CA THR A 31 6.70 -11.81 7.42
C THR A 31 7.02 -11.42 5.98
N ALA A 32 7.59 -10.24 5.73
CA ALA A 32 7.91 -9.77 4.37
C ALA A 32 9.32 -10.20 3.87
N ALA A 33 10.17 -10.78 4.73
CA ALA A 33 11.59 -11.00 4.41
C ALA A 33 11.97 -12.43 3.96
N GLN A 34 11.03 -13.36 3.75
CA GLN A 34 11.38 -14.78 3.52
C GLN A 34 10.96 -15.41 2.17
N HIS A 35 10.41 -14.65 1.21
CA HIS A 35 9.95 -15.24 -0.07
C HIS A 35 10.72 -14.80 -1.33
N ALA A 36 11.99 -14.42 -1.20
CA ALA A 36 12.84 -14.12 -2.36
C ALA A 36 14.24 -14.72 -2.21
N ALA A 37 14.34 -16.07 -2.25
CA ALA A 37 15.63 -16.73 -2.44
C ALA A 37 15.49 -18.12 -3.08
N GLY A 38 15.76 -18.19 -4.38
CA GLY A 38 16.63 -19.20 -4.98
C GLY A 38 16.07 -20.59 -5.32
N GLY A 39 16.22 -20.99 -6.58
CA GLY A 39 16.14 -22.42 -6.95
C GLY A 39 16.01 -22.75 -8.43
N TYR A 40 16.88 -22.21 -9.30
CA TYR A 40 17.11 -22.80 -10.63
C TYR A 40 17.83 -24.14 -10.45
N ARG A 41 17.29 -25.23 -11.00
CA ARG A 41 18.06 -26.45 -11.24
C ARG A 41 17.55 -27.18 -12.47
N ASP A 42 18.49 -27.32 -13.40
CA ASP A 42 18.43 -28.01 -14.69
C ASP A 42 18.78 -29.50 -14.51
N ALA A 43 18.11 -30.38 -15.25
CA ALA A 43 18.46 -31.80 -15.46
C ALA A 43 17.60 -32.34 -16.61
N SER A 44 18.06 -32.29 -17.86
CA SER A 44 18.94 -33.27 -18.54
C SER A 44 18.37 -34.70 -18.64
N GLY A 45 17.84 -35.00 -19.85
CA GLY A 45 18.14 -36.21 -20.62
C GLY A 45 17.43 -37.54 -20.28
N LYS A 46 16.59 -38.02 -21.21
CA LYS A 46 16.88 -39.17 -22.11
C LYS A 46 15.69 -39.49 -23.05
N ARG A 47 16.04 -39.79 -24.31
CA ARG A 47 15.18 -40.31 -25.40
C ARG A 47 14.77 -41.77 -25.13
N LEU A 48 13.62 -42.22 -25.63
CA LEU A 48 13.42 -43.48 -26.39
C LEU A 48 12.00 -43.61 -27.01
N LEU A 49 12.00 -43.65 -28.35
CA LEU A 49 11.14 -44.26 -29.38
C LEU A 49 9.75 -44.93 -29.09
N ARG A 50 8.73 -44.39 -29.76
CA ARG A 50 7.62 -44.97 -30.59
C ARG A 50 7.43 -46.52 -30.69
N SER A 51 6.21 -47.06 -30.44
CA SER A 51 5.14 -47.44 -31.43
C SER A 51 4.10 -48.45 -30.87
N ASP A 52 2.82 -48.07 -31.03
CA ASP A 52 1.55 -48.75 -31.41
C ASP A 52 1.05 -50.14 -30.94
N ASN A 53 -0.28 -50.09 -30.69
CA ASN A 53 -1.37 -51.06 -30.88
C ASN A 53 -1.65 -52.17 -29.85
N ALA A 54 -2.82 -52.05 -29.19
CA ALA A 54 -3.91 -53.02 -29.32
C ALA A 54 -5.25 -52.43 -28.80
N VAL A 55 -6.31 -52.62 -29.60
CA VAL A 55 -7.71 -52.30 -29.31
C VAL A 55 -8.38 -53.52 -28.65
N THR A 56 -9.20 -53.29 -27.62
CA THR A 56 -10.38 -54.12 -27.27
C THR A 56 -11.41 -53.31 -26.48
N ILE A 57 -12.39 -52.79 -27.23
CA ILE A 57 -13.86 -52.72 -27.02
C ILE A 57 -14.45 -53.23 -25.68
N VAL A 58 -15.18 -52.30 -24.99
CA VAL A 58 -16.52 -52.41 -24.31
C VAL A 58 -16.55 -53.27 -23.02
N ASP A 59 -17.23 -52.96 -21.91
CA ASP A 59 -18.40 -52.13 -21.60
C ASP A 59 -18.39 -51.70 -20.12
N ASP A 60 -19.16 -50.65 -19.86
CA ASP A 60 -20.01 -50.42 -18.68
C ASP A 60 -19.49 -49.97 -17.29
N VAL A 61 -20.18 -48.92 -16.83
CA VAL A 61 -20.49 -48.46 -15.46
C VAL A 61 -19.32 -48.07 -14.53
N ALA A 62 -19.18 -46.75 -14.30
CA ALA A 62 -19.47 -46.13 -12.99
C ALA A 62 -19.07 -44.64 -12.99
N ASP A 63 -20.07 -43.77 -13.14
CA ASP A 63 -19.99 -42.33 -12.87
C ASP A 63 -19.73 -42.07 -11.36
N GLU A 64 -18.48 -42.13 -10.89
CA GLU A 64 -18.14 -41.79 -9.48
C GLU A 64 -17.21 -40.57 -9.33
N ASP A 65 -16.78 -39.92 -10.43
CA ASP A 65 -15.90 -38.73 -10.36
C ASP A 65 -16.63 -37.38 -10.47
N ARG A 66 -17.96 -37.39 -10.63
CA ARG A 66 -18.76 -36.15 -10.75
C ARG A 66 -19.16 -35.52 -9.42
N LEU A 67 -19.07 -36.23 -8.30
CA LEU A 67 -19.51 -35.72 -7.00
C LEU A 67 -18.56 -34.66 -6.40
N PHE A 68 -17.25 -34.74 -6.66
CA PHE A 68 -16.25 -33.84 -6.07
C PHE A 68 -15.99 -32.54 -6.87
N SER A 69 -16.44 -32.47 -8.13
CA SER A 69 -16.31 -31.28 -8.98
C SER A 69 -17.18 -30.10 -8.49
N GLY A 70 -18.36 -30.38 -7.94
CA GLY A 70 -19.28 -29.37 -7.41
C GLY A 70 -18.76 -28.69 -6.13
N VAL A 71 -18.13 -29.46 -5.24
CA VAL A 71 -17.59 -28.96 -3.95
C VAL A 71 -16.39 -28.03 -4.17
N SER A 72 -15.54 -28.33 -5.15
CA SER A 72 -14.42 -27.47 -5.55
C SER A 72 -14.91 -26.12 -6.09
N LYS A 73 -15.97 -26.10 -6.92
CA LYS A 73 -16.58 -24.84 -7.40
C LYS A 73 -17.26 -24.05 -6.29
N LEU A 74 -17.88 -24.72 -5.31
CA LEU A 74 -18.50 -24.06 -4.15
C LEU A 74 -17.46 -23.46 -3.19
N THR A 75 -16.36 -24.16 -2.92
CA THR A 75 -15.26 -23.63 -2.10
C THR A 75 -14.56 -22.46 -2.77
N GLU A 76 -14.41 -22.50 -4.10
CA GLU A 76 -13.89 -21.39 -4.89
C GLU A 76 -14.86 -20.19 -4.91
N ALA A 77 -16.16 -20.41 -5.07
CA ALA A 77 -17.18 -19.37 -4.99
C ALA A 77 -17.28 -18.76 -3.58
N LEU A 78 -17.12 -19.56 -2.53
CA LEU A 78 -17.06 -19.10 -1.14
C LEU A 78 -15.80 -18.26 -0.90
N LYS A 79 -14.64 -18.70 -1.39
CA LYS A 79 -13.39 -17.92 -1.33
C LYS A 79 -13.53 -16.60 -2.09
N LYS A 80 -14.05 -16.62 -3.32
CA LYS A 80 -14.34 -15.42 -4.13
C LYS A 80 -15.38 -14.50 -3.48
N GLY A 81 -16.38 -15.05 -2.79
CA GLY A 81 -17.38 -14.28 -2.05
C GLY A 81 -16.77 -13.59 -0.83
N LYS A 82 -15.91 -14.29 -0.09
CA LYS A 82 -15.17 -13.76 1.06
C LYS A 82 -14.19 -12.67 0.65
N THR A 83 -13.42 -12.86 -0.43
CA THR A 83 -12.51 -11.81 -0.92
C THR A 83 -13.27 -10.56 -1.36
N LYS A 84 -14.37 -10.71 -2.10
CA LYS A 84 -15.23 -9.57 -2.48
C LYS A 84 -15.82 -8.82 -1.27
N LEU A 85 -16.13 -9.51 -0.18
CA LEU A 85 -16.59 -8.88 1.06
C LEU A 85 -15.46 -8.10 1.76
N ILE A 86 -14.26 -8.68 1.82
CA ILE A 86 -13.07 -8.01 2.37
C ILE A 86 -12.73 -6.78 1.52
N ASP A 87 -12.74 -6.90 0.19
CA ASP A 87 -12.47 -5.78 -0.73
C ASP A 87 -13.48 -4.66 -0.55
N LYS A 88 -14.77 -4.98 -0.43
CA LYS A 88 -15.83 -4.01 -0.12
C LYS A 88 -15.61 -3.36 1.24
N GLN A 89 -15.23 -4.12 2.26
CA GLN A 89 -14.96 -3.59 3.60
C GLN A 89 -13.78 -2.64 3.59
N VAL A 90 -12.67 -3.02 2.95
CA VAL A 90 -11.49 -2.17 2.78
C VAL A 90 -11.85 -0.89 2.03
N LEU A 91 -12.60 -0.99 0.94
CA LEU A 91 -13.07 0.16 0.17
C LEU A 91 -13.96 1.12 0.99
N LEU A 92 -14.83 0.58 1.84
CA LEU A 92 -15.66 1.41 2.71
C LEU A 92 -14.81 2.11 3.78
N GLN A 93 -13.82 1.41 4.35
CA GLN A 93 -12.90 2.00 5.31
C GLN A 93 -12.04 3.12 4.70
N THR A 94 -11.54 2.95 3.47
CA THR A 94 -10.78 3.99 2.78
C THR A 94 -11.64 5.22 2.50
N LYS A 95 -12.84 5.02 1.95
CA LYS A 95 -13.81 6.11 1.73
C LYS A 95 -14.17 6.85 3.02
N LEU A 96 -14.30 6.15 4.14
CA LEU A 96 -14.57 6.78 5.43
C LEU A 96 -13.40 7.65 5.89
N LYS A 97 -12.15 7.15 5.75
CA LYS A 97 -10.93 7.91 6.06
C LYS A 97 -10.78 9.13 5.15
N ASP A 98 -11.12 9.02 3.87
CA ASP A 98 -11.09 10.14 2.92
C ASP A 98 -12.10 11.22 3.28
N LYS A 99 -13.33 10.82 3.62
CA LYS A 99 -14.36 11.75 4.09
C LYS A 99 -13.94 12.47 5.37
N GLN A 100 -13.30 11.78 6.32
CA GLN A 100 -12.77 12.40 7.52
C GLN A 100 -11.63 13.38 7.21
N LEU A 101 -10.70 13.00 6.33
CA LEU A 101 -9.62 13.86 5.86
C LEU A 101 -10.17 15.16 5.25
N LEU A 102 -11.15 15.03 4.35
CA LEU A 102 -11.79 16.16 3.68
C LEU A 102 -12.50 17.09 4.68
N ARG A 103 -13.27 16.54 5.64
CA ARG A 103 -13.93 17.34 6.67
C ARG A 103 -12.93 18.12 7.52
N ASN A 104 -11.87 17.46 7.98
CA ASN A 104 -10.83 18.12 8.78
C ASN A 104 -10.14 19.22 7.99
N TYR A 105 -9.83 18.97 6.71
CA TYR A 105 -9.25 19.97 5.83
C TYR A 105 -10.19 21.18 5.65
N GLN A 106 -11.48 20.95 5.38
CA GLN A 106 -12.47 22.03 5.27
C GLN A 106 -12.62 22.85 6.55
N GLN A 107 -12.54 22.21 7.73
CA GLN A 107 -12.55 22.92 9.01
C GLN A 107 -11.31 23.81 9.18
N LEU A 108 -10.13 23.32 8.80
CA LEU A 108 -8.90 24.11 8.83
C LEU A 108 -8.97 25.30 7.86
N LEU A 109 -9.52 25.11 6.66
CA LEU A 109 -9.76 26.23 5.73
C LEU A 109 -10.71 27.28 6.32
N LYS A 110 -11.81 26.86 6.97
CA LYS A 110 -12.73 27.77 7.67
C LYS A 110 -12.06 28.50 8.82
N GLY A 111 -11.09 27.87 9.47
CA GLY A 111 -10.24 28.50 10.49
C GLY A 111 -9.14 29.40 9.93
N GLY A 112 -9.06 29.61 8.62
CA GLY A 112 -8.08 30.49 7.97
C GLY A 112 -6.71 29.86 7.74
N PHE A 113 -6.54 28.55 7.94
CA PHE A 113 -5.27 27.88 7.70
C PHE A 113 -5.01 27.70 6.20
N SER A 114 -3.83 28.10 5.75
CA SER A 114 -3.38 27.86 4.37
C SER A 114 -2.91 26.42 4.18
N ASP A 115 -2.87 25.95 2.93
CA ASP A 115 -2.30 24.63 2.58
C ASP A 115 -0.86 24.47 3.11
N GLU A 116 -0.09 25.56 3.12
CA GLU A 116 1.26 25.58 3.67
C GLU A 116 1.26 25.34 5.19
N ALA A 117 0.40 26.05 5.93
CA ALA A 117 0.25 25.87 7.37
C ALA A 117 -0.23 24.44 7.71
N ILE A 118 -1.15 23.90 6.92
CA ILE A 118 -1.66 22.53 7.07
C ILE A 118 -0.54 21.50 6.82
N THR A 119 0.30 21.72 5.82
CA THR A 119 1.47 20.87 5.53
C THR A 119 2.46 20.91 6.70
N GLY A 120 2.78 22.10 7.21
CA GLY A 120 3.64 22.25 8.39
C GLY A 120 3.06 21.55 9.63
N ALA A 121 1.75 21.64 9.85
CA ALA A 121 1.06 20.94 10.94
C ALA A 121 1.13 19.40 10.79
N TRP A 122 1.13 18.88 9.57
CA TRP A 122 1.31 17.44 9.34
C TRP A 122 2.76 16.99 9.57
N LEU A 123 3.75 17.78 9.16
CA LEU A 123 5.16 17.51 9.41
C LEU A 123 5.47 17.50 10.91
N THR A 124 5.00 18.50 11.65
CA THR A 124 5.18 18.60 13.11
C THR A 124 4.53 17.44 13.87
N ARG A 125 3.51 16.80 13.29
CA ARG A 125 2.88 15.57 13.82
C ARG A 125 3.59 14.29 13.37
N GLY A 126 4.79 14.38 12.79
CA GLY A 126 5.61 13.24 12.40
C GLY A 126 5.12 12.48 11.17
N LYS A 127 4.31 13.10 10.30
CA LYS A 127 3.92 12.46 9.04
C LYS A 127 5.09 12.46 8.06
N SER A 128 5.34 11.32 7.41
CA SER A 128 6.32 11.23 6.32
C SER A 128 5.90 12.10 5.13
N LEU A 129 6.88 12.48 4.31
CA LEU A 129 6.65 13.26 3.10
C LEU A 129 5.70 12.54 2.14
N ASP A 130 5.83 11.22 2.03
CA ASP A 130 4.94 10.40 1.23
C ASP A 130 3.51 10.46 1.75
N ASN A 131 3.33 10.31 3.07
CA ASN A 131 1.99 10.38 3.64
C ASN A 131 1.34 11.75 3.42
N ILE A 132 2.13 12.82 3.44
CA ILE A 132 1.66 14.19 3.21
C ILE A 132 1.29 14.39 1.74
N PHE A 133 2.13 13.94 0.81
CA PHE A 133 1.85 14.02 -0.61
C PHE A 133 0.56 13.27 -0.95
N ASP A 134 0.40 12.04 -0.47
CA ASP A 134 -0.82 11.25 -0.71
C ASP A 134 -2.07 11.88 -0.11
N ARG A 135 -1.95 12.56 1.04
CA ARG A 135 -3.08 13.32 1.60
C ARG A 135 -3.51 14.44 0.69
N TRP A 136 -2.56 15.15 0.08
CA TRP A 136 -2.88 16.19 -0.88
C TRP A 136 -3.58 15.61 -2.12
N ILE A 137 -3.11 14.49 -2.65
CA ILE A 137 -3.77 13.80 -3.77
C ILE A 137 -5.19 13.34 -3.39
N ARG A 138 -5.38 12.76 -2.20
CA ARG A 138 -6.70 12.36 -1.68
C ARG A 138 -7.64 13.52 -1.39
N LEU A 139 -7.09 14.73 -1.25
CA LEU A 139 -7.83 16.00 -1.18
C LEU A 139 -8.02 16.64 -2.56
N GLU A 140 -7.80 15.88 -3.63
CA GLU A 140 -7.97 16.30 -5.02
C GLU A 140 -7.04 17.47 -5.44
N LYS A 141 -5.92 17.65 -4.74
CA LYS A 141 -4.86 18.55 -5.19
C LYS A 141 -4.06 17.88 -6.31
N SER A 142 -3.54 18.69 -7.22
CA SER A 142 -2.63 18.19 -8.25
C SER A 142 -1.28 17.79 -7.64
N GLU A 143 -0.56 16.91 -8.33
CA GLU A 143 0.81 16.52 -7.95
C GLU A 143 1.72 17.74 -7.80
N ARG A 144 1.55 18.74 -8.66
CA ARG A 144 2.26 20.02 -8.58
C ARG A 144 1.93 20.78 -7.30
N GLN A 145 0.66 20.85 -6.91
CA GLN A 145 0.26 21.50 -5.66
C GLN A 145 0.81 20.75 -4.44
N ALA A 146 0.71 19.42 -4.45
CA ALA A 146 1.25 18.57 -3.38
C ALA A 146 2.77 18.75 -3.23
N ALA A 147 3.50 18.72 -4.34
CA ALA A 147 4.95 18.94 -4.37
C ALA A 147 5.33 20.36 -3.91
N ASN A 148 4.65 21.39 -4.42
CA ASN A 148 4.90 22.77 -4.04
C ASN A 148 4.64 23.02 -2.54
N ASN A 149 3.64 22.36 -1.95
CA ASN A 149 3.39 22.43 -0.52
C ASN A 149 4.55 21.84 0.31
N LEU A 150 5.20 20.79 -0.17
CA LEU A 150 6.41 20.24 0.47
C LEU A 150 7.60 21.21 0.34
N LEU A 151 7.82 21.79 -0.85
CA LEU A 151 8.90 22.75 -1.09
C LEU A 151 8.79 24.00 -0.19
N LYS A 152 7.56 24.49 0.02
CA LYS A 152 7.29 25.59 0.96
C LYS A 152 7.69 25.27 2.41
N GLN A 153 7.77 24.00 2.77
CA GLN A 153 8.25 23.54 4.08
C GLN A 153 9.77 23.28 4.10
N LYS A 154 10.52 23.94 3.20
CA LYS A 154 11.98 23.84 3.07
C LYS A 154 12.47 22.41 2.80
N LYS A 155 11.64 21.59 2.13
CA LYS A 155 12.06 20.27 1.66
C LYS A 155 12.92 20.41 0.42
N THR A 156 13.97 19.61 0.36
CA THR A 156 14.97 19.69 -0.69
C THR A 156 14.46 19.03 -1.99
N PRO A 157 15.06 19.36 -3.14
CA PRO A 157 14.82 18.61 -4.36
C PRO A 157 15.08 17.09 -4.21
N ASP A 158 16.12 16.66 -3.47
CA ASP A 158 16.39 15.23 -3.21
C ASP A 158 15.26 14.56 -2.41
N ASP A 159 14.74 15.25 -1.39
CA ASP A 159 13.56 14.79 -0.64
C ASP A 159 12.35 14.59 -1.57
N LEU A 160 12.12 15.57 -2.45
CA LEU A 160 10.99 15.55 -3.38
C LEU A 160 11.14 14.46 -4.44
N TYR A 161 12.35 14.26 -4.97
CA TYR A 161 12.64 13.19 -5.91
C TYR A 161 12.40 11.82 -5.25
N SER A 162 12.84 11.64 -4.01
CA SER A 162 12.62 10.41 -3.23
C SER A 162 11.13 10.08 -3.11
N VAL A 163 10.29 11.08 -2.83
CA VAL A 163 8.83 10.96 -2.77
C VAL A 163 8.26 10.47 -4.11
N PHE A 164 8.74 11.00 -5.24
CA PHE A 164 8.27 10.55 -6.56
C PHE A 164 8.76 9.15 -6.92
N ALA A 165 10.02 8.84 -6.61
CA ALA A 165 10.63 7.53 -6.88
C ALA A 165 9.94 6.41 -6.10
N GLN A 166 9.64 6.62 -4.81
CA GLN A 166 8.92 5.63 -3.98
C GLN A 166 7.51 5.32 -4.49
N ARG A 167 6.90 6.25 -5.25
CA ARG A 167 5.60 6.03 -5.91
C ARG A 167 5.70 5.29 -7.23
N GLY A 168 6.91 5.01 -7.71
CA GLY A 168 7.12 4.46 -9.04
C GLY A 168 6.64 5.42 -10.14
N MET A 169 6.69 6.73 -9.91
CA MET A 169 6.40 7.71 -10.96
C MET A 169 7.38 7.52 -12.12
N LYS A 170 6.86 7.57 -13.35
CA LYS A 170 7.71 7.39 -14.53
C LYS A 170 8.66 8.57 -14.70
N PRO A 171 9.88 8.38 -15.25
CA PRO A 171 10.85 9.46 -15.44
C PRO A 171 10.29 10.67 -16.18
N GLU A 172 9.45 10.45 -17.20
CA GLU A 172 8.84 11.52 -18.00
C GLU A 172 7.82 12.33 -17.18
N GLN A 173 7.08 11.66 -16.30
CA GLN A 173 6.15 12.30 -15.37
C GLN A 173 6.92 13.15 -14.35
N ILE A 174 7.98 12.59 -13.77
CA ILE A 174 8.86 13.32 -12.83
C ILE A 174 9.44 14.54 -13.51
N GLN A 175 9.98 14.41 -14.73
CA GLN A 175 10.56 15.53 -15.48
C GLN A 175 9.53 16.62 -15.78
N THR A 176 8.33 16.25 -16.20
CA THR A 176 7.24 17.20 -16.45
C THR A 176 6.88 17.98 -15.17
N LEU A 177 6.76 17.26 -14.05
CA LEU A 177 6.47 17.85 -12.75
C LEU A 177 7.59 18.76 -12.28
N TRP A 178 8.85 18.34 -12.43
CA TRP A 178 10.06 19.08 -12.07
C TRP A 178 10.12 20.45 -12.77
N ARG A 179 9.91 20.46 -14.08
CA ARG A 179 9.85 21.69 -14.89
C ARG A 179 8.71 22.59 -14.48
N SER A 180 7.55 22.01 -14.16
CA SER A 180 6.38 22.78 -13.69
C SER A 180 6.64 23.50 -12.36
N LEU A 181 7.54 22.95 -11.53
CA LEU A 181 7.99 23.51 -10.27
C LEU A 181 9.18 24.48 -10.43
N LYS A 182 9.71 24.63 -11.65
CA LYS A 182 10.88 25.45 -11.97
C LYS A 182 12.13 25.06 -11.16
N LEU A 183 12.29 23.76 -10.90
CA LEU A 183 13.47 23.20 -10.27
C LEU A 183 14.61 23.02 -11.29
N ASP A 184 15.85 22.93 -10.82
CA ASP A 184 17.02 22.77 -11.69
C ASP A 184 17.03 21.38 -12.33
N GLU A 185 17.10 21.35 -13.67
CA GLU A 185 17.13 20.11 -14.45
C GLU A 185 18.46 19.35 -14.25
N SER A 186 19.55 20.06 -13.92
CA SER A 186 20.86 19.44 -13.67
C SER A 186 20.82 18.57 -12.40
N GLU A 187 20.13 19.02 -11.36
CA GLU A 187 19.86 18.27 -10.14
C GLU A 187 19.01 17.03 -10.44
N LEU A 188 17.98 17.16 -11.28
CA LEU A 188 17.15 16.03 -11.69
C LEU A 188 17.97 14.93 -12.37
N ILE A 189 18.87 15.29 -13.29
CA ILE A 189 19.75 14.33 -13.98
C ILE A 189 20.67 13.64 -12.96
N ALA A 190 21.19 14.37 -11.98
CA ALA A 190 22.01 13.81 -10.91
C ALA A 190 21.22 12.80 -10.06
N PHE A 191 19.97 13.12 -9.67
CA PHE A 191 19.10 12.21 -8.94
C PHE A 191 18.75 10.97 -9.74
N GLN A 192 18.39 11.10 -11.02
CA GLN A 192 18.09 9.95 -11.88
C GLN A 192 19.27 8.99 -11.97
N LYS A 193 20.49 9.50 -12.15
CA LYS A 193 21.71 8.67 -12.14
C LYS A 193 21.93 7.98 -10.80
N LYS A 194 21.78 8.71 -9.69
CA LYS A 194 21.95 8.18 -8.33
C LYS A 194 20.95 7.06 -8.03
N PHE A 195 19.67 7.23 -8.38
CA PHE A 195 18.63 6.25 -8.07
C PHE A 195 18.61 5.04 -9.02
N VAL A 196 19.07 5.18 -10.27
CA VAL A 196 19.27 4.03 -11.17
C VAL A 196 20.39 3.11 -10.68
N LEU A 197 21.41 3.65 -10.00
CA LEU A 197 22.52 2.86 -9.47
C LEU A 197 22.20 2.12 -8.16
N ILE A 198 21.07 2.40 -7.52
CA ILE A 198 20.67 1.84 -6.22
C ILE A 198 19.65 0.69 -6.36
N ASN A 199 18.96 0.61 -7.51
CA ASN A 199 17.96 -0.43 -7.83
C ASN A 199 18.53 -1.49 -8.77
#